data_AF-A0A842YKH0-F1
#
_entry.id   AF-A0A842YKH0-F1
#
_cell.length_a   1.000
_cell.length_b   1.000
_cell.length_c   1.000
_cell.angle_alpha   90.00
_cell.angle_beta   90.00
_cell.angle_gamma   90.00
#
_symmetry.space_group_name_H-M   'P 1'
#
loop_
_entity.id
_entity.type
_entity.pdbx_description
1 polymer ?
#
loop_
_entity_poly.entity_id
_entity_poly.type
_entity_poly.pdbx_seq_one_letter_code
_entity_poly.pdbx_strand_id
1 'polypeptide(L)'
;MSPELEDVSRWLMQVLYDNYDRYVSSRDLSVHLDVDETQVLEGLNHLIESDLVESQNSGYRLSGKGYSVAYQRVTSFCPHL
;
A
#
# COMPACT_ATOMS: atom_id res chain seq x y z
N MET A 1 -7.21 -14.88 3.30
CA MET A 1 -6.88 -14.15 2.07
C MET A 1 -6.30 -15.12 1.07
N SER A 2 -6.49 -14.88 -0.23
CA SER A 2 -5.69 -15.58 -1.25
C SER A 2 -4.22 -15.11 -1.12
N PRO A 3 -3.23 -15.98 -1.39
CA PRO A 3 -1.82 -15.60 -1.37
C PRO A 3 -1.51 -14.40 -2.30
N GLU A 4 -2.18 -14.37 -3.45
CA GLU A 4 -2.05 -13.31 -4.46
C GLU A 4 -2.48 -11.93 -3.91
N LEU A 5 -3.58 -11.88 -3.15
CA LEU A 5 -4.05 -10.63 -2.55
C LEU A 5 -3.14 -10.13 -1.43
N GLU A 6 -2.50 -11.03 -0.68
CA GLU A 6 -1.48 -10.66 0.29
C GLU A 6 -0.25 -10.04 -0.38
N ASP A 7 0.19 -10.60 -1.50
CA ASP A 7 1.33 -10.07 -2.26
C ASP A 7 1.00 -8.70 -2.86
N VAL A 8 -0.17 -8.55 -3.49
CA VAL A 8 -0.65 -7.24 -3.99
C VAL A 8 -0.70 -6.21 -2.86
N SER A 9 -1.25 -6.58 -1.69
CA SER A 9 -1.31 -5.69 -0.52
C SER A 9 0.07 -5.28 -0.01
N ARG A 10 1.07 -6.17 -0.06
CA ARG A 10 2.46 -5.84 0.30
C ARG A 10 3.07 -4.85 -0.68
N TRP A 11 2.89 -5.08 -1.97
CA TRP A 11 3.39 -4.18 -3.01
C TRP A 11 2.73 -2.80 -2.93
N LEU A 12 1.42 -2.74 -2.69
CA LEU A 12 0.69 -1.48 -2.48
C LEU A 12 1.25 -0.69 -1.30
N MET A 13 1.54 -1.34 -0.17
CA MET A 13 2.15 -0.68 0.99
C MET A 13 3.52 -0.08 0.66
N GLN A 14 4.34 -0.76 -0.17
CA GLN A 14 5.64 -0.26 -0.60
C GLN A 14 5.50 0.96 -1.53
N VAL A 15 4.65 0.86 -2.57
CA VAL A 15 4.46 1.97 -3.52
C VAL A 15 3.87 3.20 -2.84
N LEU A 16 2.91 3.02 -1.93
CA LEU A 16 2.35 4.13 -1.16
C LEU A 16 3.33 4.72 -0.15
N TYR A 17 4.27 3.94 0.37
CA TYR A 17 5.37 4.44 1.20
C TYR A 17 6.32 5.31 0.38
N ASP A 18 6.71 4.84 -0.80
CA ASP A 18 7.61 5.57 -1.71
C ASP A 18 6.97 6.86 -2.25
N ASN A 19 5.65 7.00 -2.14
CA ASN A 19 4.86 8.16 -2.57
C ASN A 19 4.09 8.84 -1.41
N TYR A 20 4.59 8.73 -0.18
CA TYR A 20 3.90 9.17 1.03
C TYR A 20 3.44 10.64 1.02
N ASP A 21 4.13 11.50 0.27
CA ASP A 21 3.85 12.93 0.17
C ASP A 21 2.60 13.27 -0.65
N ARG A 22 2.02 12.31 -1.37
CA ARG A 22 0.89 12.53 -2.27
C ARG A 22 -0.14 11.40 -2.22
N TYR A 23 -1.37 11.74 -2.61
CA TYR A 23 -2.40 10.77 -2.89
C TYR A 23 -2.17 10.16 -4.29
N VAL A 24 -2.18 8.83 -4.38
CA VAL A 24 -1.96 8.07 -5.62
C VAL A 24 -3.27 7.41 -6.05
N SER A 25 -3.61 7.44 -7.34
CA SER A 25 -4.84 6.81 -7.83
C SER A 25 -4.70 5.29 -7.95
N SER A 26 -5.83 4.55 -7.86
CA SER A 26 -5.86 3.09 -8.12
C SER A 26 -5.32 2.73 -9.50
N ARG A 27 -5.56 3.59 -10.49
CA ARG A 27 -5.08 3.44 -11.86
C ARG A 27 -3.56 3.59 -11.99
N ASP A 28 -2.96 4.53 -11.26
CA ASP A 28 -1.50 4.67 -11.28
C ASP A 28 -0.84 3.47 -10.59
N LEU A 29 -1.46 2.97 -9.51
CA LEU A 29 -1.01 1.78 -8.80
C LEU A 29 -1.12 0.51 -9.66
N SER A 30 -2.21 0.34 -10.41
CA SER A 30 -2.37 -0.81 -11.33
C SER A 30 -1.33 -0.80 -12.45
N VAL A 31 -1.07 0.36 -13.05
CA VAL A 31 -0.02 0.52 -14.06
C VAL A 31 1.37 0.27 -13.47
N HIS A 32 1.64 0.74 -12.25
CA HIS A 32 2.95 0.57 -11.62
C HIS A 32 3.23 -0.89 -11.23
N LEU A 33 2.20 -1.60 -10.77
CA LEU A 33 2.31 -3.00 -10.31
C LEU A 33 2.13 -4.03 -11.43
N ASP A 34 1.68 -3.61 -12.62
CA ASP A 34 1.27 -4.50 -13.72
C ASP A 34 0.20 -5.52 -13.26
N VAL A 35 -0.77 -5.04 -12.50
CA VAL A 35 -1.86 -5.84 -11.91
C VAL A 35 -3.21 -5.21 -12.28
N ASP A 36 -4.25 -6.03 -12.40
CA ASP A 36 -5.61 -5.55 -12.66
C ASP A 36 -6.10 -4.54 -11.61
N GLU A 37 -6.74 -3.46 -12.05
CA GLU A 37 -7.21 -2.40 -11.16
C GLU A 37 -8.23 -2.92 -10.12
N THR A 38 -9.01 -3.96 -10.45
CA THR A 38 -9.93 -4.60 -9.51
C THR A 38 -9.19 -5.23 -8.33
N GLN A 39 -8.08 -5.94 -8.60
CA GLN A 39 -7.26 -6.55 -7.54
C GLN A 39 -6.56 -5.48 -6.70
N VAL A 40 -6.14 -4.38 -7.32
CA VAL A 40 -5.60 -3.22 -6.60
C VAL A 40 -6.66 -2.62 -5.67
N LEU A 41 -7.88 -2.42 -6.15
CA LEU A 41 -8.99 -1.91 -5.35
C LEU A 41 -9.35 -2.85 -4.19
N GLU A 42 -9.36 -4.17 -4.42
CA GLU A 42 -9.56 -5.16 -3.36
C GLU A 42 -8.46 -5.07 -2.30
N GLY A 43 -7.20 -4.98 -2.71
CA GLY A 43 -6.07 -4.80 -1.80
C GLY A 43 -6.15 -3.49 -1.01
N LEU A 44 -6.49 -2.38 -1.67
CA LEU A 44 -6.66 -1.08 -1.03
C LEU A 44 -7.83 -1.08 -0.03
N ASN A 45 -8.96 -1.68 -0.37
CA ASN A 45 -10.10 -1.81 0.53
C ASN A 45 -9.73 -2.57 1.80
N HIS A 46 -9.01 -3.69 1.67
CA HIS A 46 -8.54 -4.45 2.82
C HIS A 46 -7.55 -3.64 3.70
N LEU A 47 -6.66 -2.86 3.07
CA LEU A 47 -5.73 -2.00 3.79
C LEU A 47 -6.44 -0.83 4.50
N ILE A 48 -7.53 -0.32 3.93
CA ILE A 48 -8.41 0.69 4.55
C ILE A 48 -9.14 0.09 5.75
N GLU A 49 -9.71 -1.11 5.62
CA GLU A 49 -10.34 -1.84 6.73
C GLU A 49 -9.36 -2.09 7.88
N SER A 50 -8.07 -2.24 7.56
CA SER A 50 -6.98 -2.42 8.53
C SER A 50 -6.41 -1.12 9.10
N ASP A 51 -6.94 0.05 8.69
CA ASP A 51 -6.48 1.38 9.06
C ASP A 51 -5.01 1.65 8.66
N LEU A 52 -4.54 1.03 7.57
CA LEU A 52 -3.18 1.21 7.03
C LEU A 52 -3.15 2.20 5.87
N VAL A 53 -4.27 2.36 5.17
CA VAL A 53 -4.42 3.27 4.03
C VAL A 53 -5.60 4.19 4.27
N GLU A 54 -5.46 5.45 3.90
CA GLU A 54 -6.52 6.45 3.86
C GLU A 54 -6.87 6.76 2.40
N SER A 55 -8.16 6.98 2.12
CA SER A 55 -8.63 7.42 0.82
C SER A 55 -9.22 8.84 0.88
N GLN A 56 -8.92 9.66 -0.13
CA GLN A 56 -9.50 11.00 -0.30
C GLN A 56 -9.60 11.34 -1.79
N ASN A 57 -10.76 11.83 -2.24
CA ASN A 57 -10.98 12.28 -3.62
C ASN A 57 -10.47 11.30 -4.71
N SER A 58 -10.71 10.00 -4.50
CA SER A 58 -10.27 8.90 -5.38
C SER A 58 -8.75 8.63 -5.40
N GLY A 59 -7.98 9.23 -4.50
CA GLY A 59 -6.60 8.91 -4.25
C GLY A 59 -6.39 8.19 -2.92
N TYR A 60 -5.27 7.49 -2.81
CA TYR A 60 -4.91 6.65 -1.67
C TYR A 60 -3.54 7.05 -1.14
N ARG A 61 -3.35 7.02 0.17
CA ARG A 61 -2.06 7.22 0.85
C ARG A 61 -1.96 6.34 2.08
N LEU A 62 -0.75 6.15 2.61
CA LEU A 62 -0.61 5.51 3.92
C LEU A 62 -1.21 6.38 5.02
N SER A 63 -1.91 5.75 5.96
CA SER A 63 -2.25 6.36 7.25
C SER A 63 -0.98 6.52 8.10
N GLY A 64 -1.05 7.24 9.21
CA GLY A 64 0.08 7.32 10.16
C GLY A 64 0.50 5.94 10.69
N LYS A 65 -0.47 5.02 10.87
CA LYS A 65 -0.22 3.63 11.23
C LYS A 65 0.41 2.85 10.08
N GLY A 66 -0.11 2.99 8.87
CA GLY A 66 0.44 2.39 7.66
C GLY A 66 1.89 2.77 7.41
N TYR A 67 2.20 4.06 7.57
CA TYR A 67 3.57 4.57 7.47
C TYR A 67 4.49 3.91 8.51
N SER A 68 4.06 3.80 9.76
CA SER A 68 4.85 3.17 10.82
C SER A 68 5.14 1.70 10.51
N VAL A 69 4.14 0.97 9.99
CA VAL A 69 4.29 -0.45 9.59
C VAL A 69 5.23 -0.59 8.39
N ALA A 70 5.07 0.26 7.37
CA ALA A 70 5.95 0.27 6.20
C ALA A 70 7.40 0.62 6.59
N TYR A 71 7.58 1.67 7.38
CA TYR A 71 8.88 2.10 7.92
C TYR A 71 9.56 0.97 8.70
N GLN A 72 8.84 0.33 9.64
CA GLN A 72 9.38 -0.81 10.39
C GLN A 72 9.83 -1.93 9.46
N ARG A 73 9.08 -2.25 8.41
CA ARG A 73 9.50 -3.28 7.44
C ARG A 73 10.79 -2.90 6.73
N VAL A 74 10.89 -1.66 6.24
CA VAL A 74 12.09 -1.16 5.55
C VAL A 74 13.31 -1.16 6.50
N THR A 75 13.14 -0.75 7.76
CA THR A 75 14.24 -0.70 8.73
C THR A 75 14.55 -2.05 9.39
N SER A 76 13.60 -2.98 9.45
CA SER A 76 13.82 -4.33 10.01
C SER A 76 14.73 -5.19 9.13
N PHE A 77 14.93 -4.80 7.86
CA PHE A 77 15.94 -5.39 6.98
C PHE A 77 17.37 -4.93 7.28
N CYS A 78 17.60 -4.08 8.30
CA CYS A 78 18.92 -3.82 8.86
C CYS A 78 19.08 -4.52 10.23
N PRO A 79 19.49 -5.81 10.27
CA PRO A 79 20.00 -6.39 11.50
C PRO A 79 21.41 -5.82 11.73
N HIS A 80 21.57 -5.06 12.81
CA HIS A 80 22.82 -4.52 13.36
C HIS A 80 23.40 -3.25 12.70
N LEU A 81 23.16 -2.11 13.36
CA LEU A 81 24.21 -1.13 13.64
C LEU A 81 24.92 -1.52 14.94
#